data_AF-A0A6S7JXJ4-F1
#
_entry.id   AF-A0A6S7JXJ4-F1
#
_cell.length_a   1.000
_cell.length_b   1.000
_cell.length_c   1.000
_cell.angle_alpha   90.00
_cell.angle_beta   90.00
_cell.angle_gamma   90.00
#
_symmetry.space_group_name_H-M   'P 1'
#
loop_
_entity.id
_entity.type
_entity.pdbx_description
1 polymer ?
#
loop_
_entity_poly.entity_id
_entity_poly.type
_entity_poly.pdbx_seq_one_letter_code
_entity_poly.pdbx_strand_id
1 'polypeptide(L)'
;MKTSRKFRQTTLSTTCWNYSPFSNKLNVLNASHVKPGTSRCVTCENYLCAKCLEAHNNWPAFEDHVVLTLEELAKPENRAKATGKPGCEKHDKVLKFYCETCKVLVCRYCADVNHLRPEHTWFPLADVVVQHKEALKTSSAIFEQQRNEAVQSNLKIEHAMVTLKNNKAKAKDAIMQQQQEILNAFTKKLEEEATVLLDQVDMKYKEVNEPLVKQQADVKAYLAKTNSSLDFAKNIISNGSDEEILSLKHQVEEKAGNIEKERPELMEPVHNGAIGYQAKASNNVLENVKLNDLGNVLMYRY
;
A
#
# COMPACT_ATOMS: atom_id res chain seq x y z
N MET A 1 -33.71 57.09 44.97
CA MET A 1 -33.96 55.63 45.03
C MET A 1 -33.10 54.95 43.97
N LYS A 2 -31.95 54.35 44.35
CA LYS A 2 -31.07 53.59 43.44
C LYS A 2 -31.32 52.10 43.66
N THR A 3 -32.09 51.46 42.79
CA THR A 3 -32.33 50.01 42.82
C THR A 3 -31.24 49.28 42.02
N SER A 4 -30.17 48.87 42.71
CA SER A 4 -29.16 47.96 42.16
C SER A 4 -29.64 46.51 42.30
N ARG A 5 -30.11 45.90 41.20
CA ARG A 5 -30.36 44.46 41.12
C ARG A 5 -29.11 43.78 40.54
N LYS A 6 -28.24 43.26 41.43
CA LYS A 6 -27.16 42.31 41.09
C LYS A 6 -27.77 40.96 40.73
N PHE A 7 -27.44 40.43 39.56
CA PHE A 7 -27.90 39.11 39.08
C PHE A 7 -26.82 38.04 39.32
N ARG A 8 -27.32 36.84 39.60
CA ARG A 8 -26.62 35.60 40.02
C ARG A 8 -25.58 35.12 38.97
N GLN A 9 -24.49 34.52 39.42
CA GLN A 9 -23.37 34.05 38.61
C GLN A 9 -23.03 32.60 38.98
N THR A 10 -24.04 31.73 38.90
CA THR A 10 -24.05 30.42 39.55
C THR A 10 -22.96 29.52 38.98
N THR A 11 -22.02 29.13 39.84
CA THR A 11 -20.85 28.23 39.65
C THR A 11 -19.69 28.79 38.79
N LEU A 12 -18.45 28.35 39.10
CA LEU A 12 -17.25 28.48 38.25
C LEU A 12 -17.45 27.69 36.94
N SER A 13 -18.43 28.13 36.18
CA SER A 13 -18.84 27.55 34.92
C SER A 13 -18.01 28.22 33.84
N THR A 14 -17.25 27.43 33.09
CA THR A 14 -16.59 27.80 31.84
C THR A 14 -17.60 28.04 30.71
N THR A 15 -18.71 28.74 30.99
CA THR A 15 -19.79 29.01 30.03
C THR A 15 -19.76 30.45 29.52
N CYS A 16 -19.85 30.61 28.19
CA CYS A 16 -19.85 31.91 27.50
C CYS A 16 -21.09 32.76 27.84
N TRP A 17 -20.87 34.07 27.97
CA TRP A 17 -21.90 35.10 28.09
C TRP A 17 -22.11 35.79 26.74
N ASN A 18 -23.35 36.14 26.37
CA ASN A 18 -23.63 37.03 25.24
C ASN A 18 -24.16 38.38 25.74
N TYR A 19 -23.73 39.46 25.08
CA TYR A 19 -24.25 40.81 25.31
C TYR A 19 -25.58 41.02 24.57
N SER A 20 -26.60 41.56 25.25
CA SER A 20 -27.87 41.98 24.64
C SER A 20 -27.89 43.51 24.47
N PRO A 21 -28.04 44.05 23.24
CA PRO A 21 -27.97 45.49 23.01
C PRO A 21 -29.13 46.31 23.62
N PHE A 22 -30.23 45.66 24.02
CA PHE A 22 -31.44 46.35 24.51
C PHE A 22 -31.45 46.61 26.01
N SER A 23 -30.63 45.92 26.80
CA SER A 23 -30.69 46.00 28.28
C SER A 23 -29.43 46.56 28.93
N ASN A 24 -28.40 46.85 28.13
CA ASN A 24 -27.06 47.18 28.60
C ASN A 24 -26.57 46.23 29.72
N LYS A 25 -26.86 44.93 29.54
CA LYS A 25 -26.52 43.83 30.46
C LYS A 25 -26.08 42.59 29.70
N LEU A 26 -25.13 41.84 30.28
CA LEU A 26 -24.77 40.50 29.83
C LEU A 26 -25.86 39.50 30.27
N ASN A 27 -26.34 38.67 29.33
CA ASN A 27 -27.29 37.59 29.60
C ASN A 27 -26.62 36.23 29.40
N VAL A 28 -27.01 35.25 30.21
CA VAL A 28 -26.61 33.85 30.04
C VAL A 28 -27.38 33.27 28.86
N LEU A 29 -26.69 32.72 27.86
CA LEU A 29 -27.36 31.91 26.84
C LEU A 29 -27.91 30.62 27.49
N ASN A 30 -29.10 30.22 27.08
CA ASN A 30 -29.62 28.88 27.36
C ASN A 30 -28.57 27.80 27.00
N ALA A 31 -28.64 26.68 27.72
CA ALA A 31 -27.66 25.61 27.88
C ALA A 31 -27.21 24.81 26.63
N SER A 32 -27.12 25.43 25.44
CA SER A 32 -26.81 24.76 24.17
C SER A 32 -25.48 25.15 23.52
N HIS A 33 -24.65 26.00 24.15
CA HIS A 33 -23.32 26.37 23.65
C HIS A 33 -22.25 26.41 24.76
N VAL A 34 -21.86 25.24 25.27
CA VAL A 34 -20.72 25.12 26.22
C VAL A 34 -19.46 24.71 25.43
N LYS A 35 -18.76 25.69 24.85
CA LYS A 35 -17.39 25.48 24.35
C LYS A 35 -16.38 25.97 25.41
N PRO A 36 -15.28 25.25 25.65
CA PRO A 36 -14.28 25.67 26.64
C PRO A 36 -13.69 27.04 26.25
N GLY A 37 -13.58 27.94 27.22
CA GLY A 37 -12.93 29.23 27.02
C GLY A 37 -11.43 29.07 26.77
N THR A 38 -10.90 29.82 25.82
CA THR A 38 -9.45 29.82 25.47
C THR A 38 -8.72 31.02 26.07
N SER A 39 -9.47 32.02 26.50
CA SER A 39 -8.95 33.28 27.05
C SER A 39 -9.86 33.81 28.17
N ARG A 40 -9.34 34.69 29.02
CA ARG A 40 -10.07 35.40 30.07
C ARG A 40 -9.88 36.90 29.89
N CYS A 41 -10.96 37.65 29.82
CA CYS A 41 -10.91 39.09 30.03
C CYS A 41 -10.81 39.35 31.54
N VAL A 42 -9.71 39.96 31.96
CA VAL A 42 -9.43 40.30 33.36
C VAL A 42 -10.32 41.45 33.82
N THR A 43 -10.57 42.43 32.94
CA THR A 43 -11.44 43.58 33.24
C THR A 43 -12.91 43.18 33.40
N CYS A 44 -13.40 42.25 32.56
CA CYS A 44 -14.75 41.69 32.65
C CYS A 44 -14.89 40.52 33.64
N GLU A 45 -13.78 39.97 34.11
CA GLU A 45 -13.69 38.72 34.89
C GLU A 45 -14.33 37.48 34.22
N ASN A 46 -14.47 37.47 32.89
CA ASN A 46 -15.17 36.42 32.13
C ASN A 46 -14.23 35.59 31.25
N TYR A 47 -14.50 34.29 31.13
CA TYR A 47 -13.85 33.41 30.15
C TYR A 47 -14.56 33.50 28.80
N LEU A 48 -13.77 33.57 27.72
CA LEU A 48 -14.23 33.75 26.35
C LEU A 48 -13.72 32.57 25.50
N CYS A 49 -14.62 31.92 24.76
CA CYS A 49 -14.20 31.06 23.64
C CYS A 49 -13.79 31.95 22.45
N ALA A 50 -13.14 31.37 21.43
CA ALA A 50 -12.65 32.12 20.26
C ALA A 50 -13.68 33.10 19.66
N LYS A 51 -14.94 32.68 19.51
CA LYS A 51 -16.02 33.54 18.98
C LYS A 51 -16.42 34.67 19.93
N CYS A 52 -16.47 34.39 21.24
CA CYS A 52 -16.81 35.39 22.26
C CYS A 52 -15.66 36.41 22.41
N LEU A 53 -14.41 36.00 22.20
CA LEU A 53 -13.24 36.87 22.20
C LEU A 53 -13.25 37.83 21.02
N GLU A 54 -13.55 37.32 19.82
CA GLU A 54 -13.65 38.13 18.61
C GLU A 54 -14.74 39.22 18.75
N ALA A 55 -15.93 38.83 19.20
CA ALA A 55 -17.02 39.78 19.45
C ALA A 55 -16.67 40.79 20.56
N HIS A 56 -15.96 40.36 21.60
CA HIS A 56 -15.50 41.22 22.68
C HIS A 56 -14.49 42.27 22.19
N ASN A 57 -13.52 41.89 21.37
CA ASN A 57 -12.49 42.81 20.88
C ASN A 57 -13.00 43.78 19.81
N ASN A 58 -14.08 43.42 19.11
CA ASN A 58 -14.66 44.27 18.05
C ASN A 58 -15.63 45.34 18.59
N TRP A 59 -15.89 45.38 19.90
CA TRP A 59 -16.80 46.36 20.49
C TRP A 59 -16.00 47.54 21.10
N PRO A 60 -16.23 48.80 20.68
CA PRO A 60 -15.50 49.98 21.19
C PRO A 60 -15.55 50.18 22.71
N ALA A 61 -16.52 49.59 23.40
CA ALA A 61 -16.69 49.69 24.85
C ALA A 61 -15.70 48.81 25.63
N PHE A 62 -15.02 47.89 24.96
CA PHE A 62 -14.07 46.93 25.55
C PHE A 62 -12.64 47.13 25.02
N GLU A 63 -12.37 48.26 24.35
CA GLU A 63 -11.07 48.57 23.75
C GLU A 63 -9.94 48.59 24.80
N ASP A 64 -10.23 49.08 26.02
CA ASP A 64 -9.29 49.15 27.13
C ASP A 64 -9.28 47.90 28.04
N HIS A 65 -9.97 46.83 27.64
CA HIS A 65 -10.05 45.62 28.45
C HIS A 65 -8.80 44.76 28.31
N VAL A 66 -8.27 44.31 29.44
CA VAL A 66 -7.12 43.38 29.45
C VAL A 66 -7.64 41.96 29.23
N VAL A 67 -7.24 41.32 28.13
CA VAL A 67 -7.57 39.92 27.82
C VAL A 67 -6.28 39.10 27.81
N LEU A 68 -6.30 37.95 28.50
CA LEU A 68 -5.18 37.02 28.59
C LEU A 68 -5.63 35.63 28.13
N THR A 69 -4.80 34.93 27.37
CA THR A 69 -5.00 33.51 27.06
C THR A 69 -4.83 32.63 28.31
N LEU A 70 -5.33 31.39 28.27
CA LEU A 70 -5.11 30.44 29.39
C LEU A 70 -3.61 30.17 29.64
N GLU A 71 -2.79 30.17 28.59
CA GLU A 71 -1.34 30.04 28.67
C GLU A 71 -0.68 31.26 29.32
N GLU A 72 -1.12 32.47 28.96
CA GLU A 72 -0.64 33.71 29.58
C GLU A 72 -1.08 33.87 31.03
N LEU A 73 -2.28 33.40 31.39
CA LEU A 73 -2.76 33.32 32.77
C LEU A 73 -1.98 32.30 33.60
N ALA A 74 -1.43 31.25 32.97
CA ALA A 74 -0.61 30.28 33.66
C ALA A 74 0.72 30.89 34.14
N LYS A 75 1.18 32.00 33.53
CA LYS A 75 2.41 32.71 33.90
C LYS A 75 2.29 33.43 35.26
N PRO A 76 3.27 33.31 36.16
CA PRO A 76 3.21 33.91 37.50
C PRO A 76 2.94 35.42 37.51
N GLU A 77 3.54 36.17 36.57
CA GLU A 77 3.38 37.63 36.44
C GLU A 77 1.95 38.10 36.13
N ASN A 78 1.13 37.22 35.55
CA ASN A 78 -0.23 37.52 35.10
C ASN A 78 -1.30 36.92 36.01
N ARG A 79 -0.95 35.94 36.86
CA ARG A 79 -1.88 35.39 37.86
C ARG A 79 -2.40 36.48 38.79
N ALA A 80 -1.53 37.39 39.23
CA ALA A 80 -1.90 38.52 40.11
C ALA A 80 -2.85 39.54 39.44
N LYS A 81 -2.89 39.58 38.10
CA LYS A 81 -3.84 40.45 37.37
C LYS A 81 -5.24 39.85 37.40
N ALA A 82 -5.37 38.52 37.42
CA ALA A 82 -6.65 37.81 37.47
C ALA A 82 -7.20 37.55 38.90
N THR A 83 -6.54 38.03 39.95
CA THR A 83 -6.87 37.73 41.36
C THR A 83 -7.90 38.68 41.97
N GLY A 84 -9.05 38.83 41.33
CA GLY A 84 -10.25 39.14 42.11
C GLY A 84 -10.55 37.94 43.00
N LYS A 85 -10.58 38.10 44.34
CA LYS A 85 -11.10 37.01 45.19
C LYS A 85 -12.55 36.77 44.75
N PRO A 86 -12.93 35.54 44.35
CA PRO A 86 -14.26 35.33 43.80
C PRO A 86 -15.29 35.81 44.82
N GLY A 87 -16.13 36.74 44.36
CA GLY A 87 -17.21 37.32 45.15
C GLY A 87 -18.39 36.38 45.17
N CYS A 88 -19.23 36.49 46.20
CA CYS A 88 -20.52 35.83 46.19
C CYS A 88 -21.43 36.49 45.16
N GLU A 89 -22.06 35.67 44.35
CA GLU A 89 -22.96 36.11 43.29
C GLU A 89 -24.21 36.85 43.80
N LYS A 90 -24.66 36.46 45.00
CA LYS A 90 -25.89 36.97 45.62
C LYS A 90 -25.62 38.10 46.59
N HIS A 91 -24.39 38.24 47.07
CA HIS A 91 -24.04 39.12 48.17
C HIS A 91 -22.73 39.83 47.87
N ASP A 92 -22.63 41.11 48.22
CA ASP A 92 -21.39 41.88 48.09
C ASP A 92 -20.36 41.48 49.16
N LYS A 93 -19.94 40.21 49.13
CA LYS A 93 -19.10 39.55 50.14
C LYS A 93 -18.18 38.55 49.45
N VAL A 94 -16.96 38.43 49.93
CA VAL A 94 -15.99 37.43 49.46
C VAL A 94 -16.40 36.01 49.83
N LEU A 95 -16.13 35.05 48.94
CA LEU A 95 -16.25 33.62 49.24
C LEU A 95 -15.13 33.21 50.19
N LYS A 96 -15.48 32.62 51.34
CA LYS A 96 -14.54 32.26 52.41
C LYS A 96 -14.67 30.81 52.87
N PHE A 97 -15.71 30.10 52.42
CA PHE A 97 -16.00 28.73 52.81
C PHE A 97 -16.20 27.86 51.57
N TYR A 98 -15.90 26.57 51.68
CA TYR A 98 -16.25 25.54 50.71
C TYR A 98 -17.31 24.64 51.32
N CYS A 99 -18.42 24.43 50.63
CA CYS A 99 -19.44 23.48 51.02
C CYS A 99 -19.14 22.12 50.37
N GLU A 100 -18.77 21.15 51.19
CA GLU A 100 -18.43 19.78 50.78
C GLU A 100 -19.64 19.04 50.22
N THR A 101 -20.84 19.29 50.76
CA THR A 101 -22.09 18.66 50.28
C THR A 101 -22.44 19.13 48.87
N CYS A 102 -22.30 20.42 48.59
CA CYS A 102 -22.67 21.01 47.30
C CYS A 102 -21.51 21.15 46.31
N LYS A 103 -20.27 20.91 46.74
CA LYS A 103 -19.02 21.11 45.99
C LYS A 103 -18.83 22.53 45.43
N VAL A 104 -19.26 23.55 46.18
CA VAL A 104 -19.19 24.97 45.77
C VAL A 104 -18.57 25.87 46.83
N LEU A 105 -18.02 26.99 46.39
CA LEU A 105 -17.56 28.08 47.25
C LEU A 105 -18.76 28.91 47.74
N VAL A 106 -18.80 29.25 49.03
CA VAL A 106 -19.88 30.04 49.64
C VAL A 106 -19.33 31.19 50.51
N CYS A 107 -20.05 32.32 50.58
CA CYS A 107 -19.77 33.37 51.55
C CYS A 107 -20.47 33.08 52.88
N ARG A 108 -20.15 33.85 53.92
CA ARG A 108 -20.72 33.66 55.26
C ARG A 108 -22.26 33.67 55.26
N TYR A 109 -22.88 34.60 54.54
CA TYR A 109 -24.35 34.67 54.50
C TYR A 109 -24.98 33.48 53.79
N CYS A 110 -24.37 33.00 52.68
CA CYS A 110 -24.85 31.79 52.03
C CYS A 110 -24.73 30.57 52.94
N ALA A 111 -23.65 30.47 53.71
CA ALA A 111 -23.46 29.42 54.70
C ALA A 111 -24.55 29.45 55.79
N ASP A 112 -24.90 30.63 56.28
CA ASP A 112 -25.88 30.79 57.38
C ASP A 112 -27.35 30.66 56.94
N VAL A 113 -27.66 30.83 55.64
CA VAL A 113 -29.07 30.87 55.15
C VAL A 113 -29.43 29.74 54.20
N ASN A 114 -28.52 29.36 53.30
CA ASN A 114 -28.80 28.37 52.24
C ASN A 114 -27.99 27.08 52.38
N HIS A 115 -26.93 27.08 53.19
CA HIS A 115 -26.10 25.90 53.48
C HIS A 115 -26.01 25.69 55.00
N LEU A 116 -27.17 25.72 55.64
CA LEU A 116 -27.32 25.51 57.08
C LEU A 116 -26.79 24.14 57.48
N ARG A 117 -26.25 24.08 58.70
CA ARG A 117 -25.91 22.81 59.36
C ARG A 117 -27.15 22.33 60.13
N PRO A 118 -27.41 21.01 60.19
CA PRO A 118 -26.53 19.91 59.78
C PRO A 118 -26.64 19.47 58.31
N GLU A 119 -27.57 20.03 57.53
CA GLU A 119 -27.89 19.55 56.18
C GLU A 119 -26.67 19.64 55.24
N HIS A 120 -25.92 20.74 55.35
CA HIS A 120 -24.74 21.01 54.53
C HIS A 120 -23.47 21.10 55.38
N THR A 121 -22.45 20.33 55.01
CA THR A 121 -21.13 20.40 55.62
C THR A 121 -20.27 21.40 54.85
N TRP A 122 -19.69 22.38 55.54
CA TRP A 122 -18.80 23.37 54.94
C TRP A 122 -17.65 23.75 55.86
N PHE A 123 -16.52 24.12 55.27
CA PHE A 123 -15.27 24.44 55.96
C PHE A 123 -14.66 25.75 55.43
N PRO A 124 -13.90 26.49 56.24
CA PRO A 124 -13.07 27.59 55.74
C PRO A 124 -12.16 27.15 54.60
N LEU A 125 -11.96 28.01 53.59
CA LEU A 125 -11.15 27.64 52.41
C LEU A 125 -9.70 27.30 52.76
N ALA A 126 -9.13 28.02 53.72
CA ALA A 126 -7.76 27.79 54.19
C ALA A 126 -7.59 26.35 54.73
N ASP A 127 -8.64 25.77 55.29
CA ASP A 127 -8.59 24.48 55.97
C ASP A 127 -8.68 23.32 54.97
N VAL A 128 -9.38 23.50 53.84
CA VAL A 128 -9.59 22.43 52.84
C VAL A 128 -8.71 22.54 51.60
N VAL A 129 -8.17 23.72 51.28
CA VAL A 129 -7.40 23.93 50.04
C VAL A 129 -6.17 23.03 49.96
N VAL A 130 -5.52 22.76 51.09
CA VAL A 130 -4.36 21.86 51.16
C VAL A 130 -4.79 20.43 50.79
N GLN A 131 -5.88 19.94 51.39
CA GLN A 131 -6.40 18.59 51.12
C GLN A 131 -6.83 18.42 49.67
N HIS A 132 -7.57 19.39 49.10
CA HIS A 132 -7.97 19.33 47.69
C HIS A 132 -6.77 19.42 46.74
N LYS A 133 -5.74 20.20 47.09
CA LYS A 133 -4.51 20.27 46.30
C LYS A 133 -3.78 18.92 46.27
N GLU A 134 -3.71 18.21 47.41
CA GLU A 134 -3.13 16.86 47.44
C GLU A 134 -3.96 15.87 46.63
N ALA A 135 -5.30 15.90 46.72
CA ALA A 135 -6.16 15.06 45.89
C ALA A 135 -5.94 15.32 44.38
N LEU A 136 -5.81 16.59 43.97
CA LEU A 136 -5.50 16.96 42.58
C LEU A 136 -4.11 16.48 42.15
N LYS A 137 -3.11 16.50 43.03
CA LYS A 137 -1.78 15.92 42.73
C LYS A 137 -1.88 14.41 42.50
N THR A 138 -2.67 13.69 43.31
CA THR A 138 -2.91 12.26 43.10
C THR A 138 -3.58 12.00 41.76
N SER A 139 -4.63 12.74 41.41
CA SER A 139 -5.25 12.62 40.08
C SER A 139 -4.28 12.96 38.94
N SER A 140 -3.43 13.98 39.11
CA SER A 140 -2.40 14.34 38.14
C SER A 140 -1.39 13.21 37.93
N ALA A 141 -0.95 12.55 38.99
CA ALA A 141 -0.04 11.41 38.90
C ALA A 141 -0.67 10.23 38.13
N ILE A 142 -1.97 9.97 38.34
CA ILE A 142 -2.71 8.94 37.57
C ILE A 142 -2.74 9.31 36.08
N PHE A 143 -3.04 10.57 35.74
CA PHE A 143 -3.05 11.03 34.35
C PHE A 143 -1.66 10.93 33.71
N GLU A 144 -0.60 11.27 34.44
CA GLU A 144 0.78 11.13 33.95
C GLU A 144 1.14 9.67 33.66
N GLN A 145 0.78 8.74 34.56
CA GLN A 145 0.98 7.31 34.34
C GLN A 145 0.24 6.82 33.09
N GLN A 146 -1.06 7.11 32.99
CA GLN A 146 -1.88 6.69 31.85
C GLN A 146 -1.36 7.28 30.53
N ARG A 147 -0.94 8.55 30.54
CA ARG A 147 -0.33 9.20 29.37
C ARG A 147 0.94 8.47 28.95
N ASN A 148 1.82 8.12 29.90
CA ASN A 148 3.07 7.44 29.58
C ASN A 148 2.81 6.03 29.01
N GLU A 149 1.86 5.27 29.58
CA GLU A 149 1.43 3.98 29.03
C GLU A 149 0.85 4.12 27.62
N ALA A 150 0.01 5.12 27.38
CA ALA A 150 -0.56 5.41 26.07
C ALA A 150 0.52 5.77 25.03
N VAL A 151 1.51 6.58 25.40
CA VAL A 151 2.65 6.91 24.51
C VAL A 151 3.42 5.65 24.13
N GLN A 152 3.75 4.79 25.10
CA GLN A 152 4.48 3.55 24.82
C GLN A 152 3.67 2.58 23.95
N SER A 153 2.36 2.47 24.22
CA SER A 153 1.44 1.67 23.40
C SER A 153 1.38 2.19 21.96
N ASN A 154 1.23 3.51 21.79
CA ASN A 154 1.16 4.14 20.47
C ASN A 154 2.44 3.88 19.65
N LEU A 155 3.62 4.00 20.25
CA LEU A 155 4.89 3.68 19.58
C LEU A 155 4.96 2.21 19.12
N LYS A 156 4.48 1.27 19.95
CA LYS A 156 4.42 -0.15 19.56
C LYS A 156 3.46 -0.39 18.39
N ILE A 157 2.31 0.28 18.39
CA ILE A 157 1.33 0.21 17.30
C ILE A 157 1.91 0.80 16.01
N GLU A 158 2.54 1.97 16.07
CA GLU A 158 3.22 2.60 14.93
C GLU A 158 4.30 1.68 14.34
N HIS A 159 5.13 1.07 15.19
CA HIS A 159 6.13 0.10 14.75
C HIS A 159 5.48 -1.13 14.08
N ALA A 160 4.39 -1.66 14.64
CA ALA A 160 3.65 -2.77 14.06
C ALA A 160 3.04 -2.40 12.69
N MET A 161 2.52 -1.19 12.53
CA MET A 161 1.99 -0.67 11.26
C MET A 161 3.07 -0.57 10.19
N VAL A 162 4.25 -0.05 10.53
CA VAL A 162 5.41 0.02 9.63
C VAL A 162 5.86 -1.38 9.22
N THR A 163 5.98 -2.28 10.20
CA THR A 163 6.34 -3.69 9.96
C THR A 163 5.34 -4.38 9.04
N LEU A 164 4.04 -4.19 9.26
CA LEU A 164 2.97 -4.74 8.42
C LEU A 164 3.07 -4.22 6.98
N LYS A 165 3.31 -2.92 6.80
CA LYS A 165 3.50 -2.31 5.47
C LYS A 165 4.70 -2.91 4.74
N ASN A 166 5.83 -3.09 5.42
CA ASN A 166 7.04 -3.68 4.85
C ASN A 166 6.84 -5.16 4.51
N ASN A 167 6.21 -5.92 5.40
CA ASN A 167 5.94 -7.34 5.17
C ASN A 167 4.94 -7.55 4.02
N LYS A 168 3.96 -6.65 3.86
CA LYS A 168 3.07 -6.64 2.68
C LYS A 168 3.85 -6.47 1.39
N ALA A 169 4.82 -5.54 1.34
CA ALA A 169 5.65 -5.33 0.16
C ALA A 169 6.50 -6.58 -0.13
N LYS A 170 7.22 -7.08 0.88
CA LYS A 170 8.02 -8.31 0.76
C LYS A 170 7.23 -9.52 0.29
N ALA A 171 6.01 -9.72 0.80
CA ALA A 171 5.16 -10.83 0.38
C ALA A 171 4.73 -10.70 -1.09
N LYS A 172 4.43 -9.47 -1.55
CA LYS A 172 4.14 -9.24 -2.98
C LYS A 172 5.37 -9.48 -3.85
N ASP A 173 6.52 -8.98 -3.44
CA ASP A 173 7.77 -9.15 -4.19
C ASP A 173 8.14 -10.64 -4.29
N ALA A 174 7.96 -11.42 -3.22
CA ALA A 174 8.18 -12.86 -3.23
C ALA A 174 7.24 -13.59 -4.21
N ILE A 175 5.96 -13.21 -4.28
CA ILE A 175 5.01 -13.77 -5.26
C ILE A 175 5.47 -13.47 -6.69
N MET A 176 5.87 -12.22 -6.96
CA MET A 176 6.36 -11.81 -8.28
C MET A 176 7.67 -12.53 -8.66
N GLN A 177 8.58 -12.69 -7.71
CA GLN A 177 9.82 -13.43 -7.91
C GLN A 177 9.54 -14.90 -8.27
N GLN A 178 8.66 -15.57 -7.51
CA GLN A 178 8.27 -16.95 -7.77
C GLN A 178 7.62 -17.10 -9.16
N GLN A 179 6.76 -16.16 -9.55
CA GLN A 179 6.18 -16.13 -10.90
C GLN A 179 7.28 -16.09 -11.97
N GLN A 180 8.28 -15.22 -11.80
CA GLN A 180 9.38 -15.09 -12.77
C GLN A 180 10.25 -16.35 -12.82
N GLU A 181 10.54 -16.97 -11.67
CA GLU A 181 11.30 -18.22 -11.60
C GLU A 181 10.59 -19.36 -12.33
N ILE A 182 9.26 -19.49 -12.14
CA ILE A 182 8.44 -20.49 -12.84
C ILE A 182 8.44 -20.22 -14.35
N LEU A 183 8.27 -18.97 -14.79
CA LEU A 183 8.30 -18.61 -16.21
C LEU A 183 9.65 -18.93 -16.86
N ASN A 184 10.75 -18.63 -16.17
CA ASN A 184 12.10 -18.92 -16.66
C ASN A 184 12.32 -20.43 -16.78
N ALA A 185 11.92 -21.21 -15.77
CA ALA A 185 12.02 -22.66 -15.78
C ALA A 185 11.18 -23.29 -16.90
N PHE A 186 9.95 -22.80 -17.10
CA PHE A 186 9.07 -23.27 -18.17
C PHE A 186 9.64 -22.95 -19.55
N THR A 187 10.13 -21.73 -19.75
CA THR A 187 10.75 -21.28 -21.01
C THR A 187 11.96 -22.14 -21.36
N LYS A 188 12.86 -22.35 -20.39
CA LYS A 188 14.04 -23.18 -20.58
C LYS A 188 13.67 -24.61 -21.00
N LYS A 189 12.69 -25.22 -20.33
CA LYS A 189 12.23 -26.57 -20.67
C LYS A 189 11.61 -26.62 -22.07
N LEU A 190 10.85 -25.59 -22.45
CA LEU A 190 10.27 -25.49 -23.79
C LEU A 190 11.36 -25.39 -24.88
N GLU A 191 12.41 -24.60 -24.63
CA GLU A 191 13.57 -24.47 -25.53
C GLU A 191 14.34 -25.80 -25.66
N GLU A 192 14.53 -26.54 -24.57
CA GLU A 192 15.16 -27.87 -24.57
C GLU A 192 14.35 -28.86 -25.44
N GLU A 193 13.04 -28.95 -25.24
CA GLU A 193 12.16 -29.84 -26.03
C GLU A 193 12.12 -29.43 -27.51
N ALA A 194 12.12 -28.13 -27.81
CA ALA A 194 12.19 -27.64 -29.18
C ALA A 194 13.52 -28.00 -29.85
N THR A 195 14.63 -27.90 -29.13
CA THR A 195 15.97 -28.29 -29.61
C THR A 195 15.99 -29.78 -29.95
N VAL A 196 15.43 -30.64 -29.09
CA VAL A 196 15.32 -32.08 -29.37
C VAL A 196 14.56 -32.36 -30.66
N LEU A 197 13.44 -31.66 -30.91
CA LEU A 197 12.67 -31.83 -32.15
C LEU A 197 13.43 -31.35 -33.38
N LEU A 198 14.18 -30.25 -33.27
CA LEU A 198 15.04 -29.75 -34.34
C LEU A 198 16.16 -30.75 -34.67
N ASP A 199 16.84 -31.28 -33.65
CA ASP A 199 17.87 -32.31 -33.81
C ASP A 199 17.30 -33.58 -34.47
N GLN A 200 16.07 -33.97 -34.13
CA GLN A 200 15.39 -35.09 -34.78
C GLN A 200 15.14 -34.84 -36.28
N VAL A 201 14.80 -33.61 -36.67
CA VAL A 201 14.66 -33.25 -38.09
C VAL A 201 16.00 -33.39 -38.80
N ASP A 202 17.08 -32.89 -38.21
CA ASP A 202 18.43 -32.98 -38.78
C ASP A 202 18.92 -34.43 -38.90
N MET A 203 18.62 -35.27 -37.89
CA MET A 203 18.91 -36.71 -37.95
C MET A 203 18.14 -37.39 -39.07
N LYS A 204 16.83 -37.14 -39.17
CA LYS A 204 15.98 -37.71 -40.23
C LYS A 204 16.43 -37.27 -41.62
N TYR A 205 16.85 -36.02 -41.76
CA TYR A 205 17.45 -35.52 -43.00
C TYR A 205 18.72 -36.30 -43.36
N LYS A 206 19.65 -36.50 -42.41
CA LYS A 206 20.89 -37.25 -42.65
C LYS A 206 20.61 -38.69 -43.07
N GLU A 207 19.73 -39.38 -42.35
CA GLU A 207 19.30 -40.76 -42.64
C GLU A 207 18.78 -40.92 -44.08
N VAL A 208 18.04 -39.93 -44.59
CA VAL A 208 17.46 -39.95 -45.94
C VAL A 208 18.45 -39.46 -47.00
N ASN A 209 19.24 -38.43 -46.70
CA ASN A 209 20.11 -37.77 -47.65
C ASN A 209 21.34 -38.62 -48.01
N GLU A 210 21.92 -39.35 -47.06
CA GLU A 210 23.11 -40.19 -47.31
C GLU A 210 22.88 -41.25 -48.41
N PRO A 211 21.80 -42.08 -48.36
CA PRO A 211 21.48 -43.01 -49.44
C PRO A 211 21.19 -42.33 -50.78
N LEU A 212 20.49 -41.19 -50.77
CA LEU A 212 20.17 -40.44 -52.00
C LEU A 212 21.42 -39.89 -52.68
N VAL A 213 22.37 -39.34 -51.91
CA VAL A 213 23.65 -38.85 -52.45
C VAL A 213 24.46 -39.99 -53.06
N LYS A 214 24.49 -41.16 -52.39
CA LYS A 214 25.16 -42.35 -52.94
C LYS A 214 24.51 -42.82 -54.23
N GLN A 215 23.19 -42.95 -54.24
CA GLN A 215 22.42 -43.33 -55.43
C GLN A 215 22.68 -42.35 -56.58
N GLN A 216 22.65 -41.04 -56.31
CA GLN A 216 22.91 -40.02 -57.31
C GLN A 216 24.32 -40.16 -57.91
N ALA A 217 25.33 -40.45 -57.09
CA ALA A 217 26.70 -40.67 -57.57
C ALA A 217 26.77 -41.89 -58.50
N ASP A 218 26.15 -43.01 -58.12
CA ASP A 218 26.14 -44.25 -58.90
C ASP A 218 25.42 -44.05 -60.26
N VAL A 219 24.22 -43.45 -60.24
CA VAL A 219 23.46 -43.16 -61.47
C VAL A 219 24.19 -42.15 -62.36
N LYS A 220 24.87 -41.15 -61.78
CA LYS A 220 25.65 -40.17 -62.54
C LYS A 220 26.88 -40.79 -63.20
N ALA A 221 27.58 -41.70 -62.51
CA ALA A 221 28.70 -42.44 -63.07
C ALA A 221 28.25 -43.34 -64.22
N TYR A 222 27.14 -44.05 -64.04
CA TYR A 222 26.52 -44.86 -65.08
C TYR A 222 26.11 -44.02 -66.31
N LEU A 223 25.47 -42.86 -66.08
CA LEU A 223 25.08 -41.93 -67.14
C LEU A 223 26.29 -41.48 -67.97
N ALA A 224 27.40 -41.12 -67.33
CA ALA A 224 28.63 -40.71 -68.03
C ALA A 224 29.22 -41.84 -68.89
N LYS A 225 29.22 -43.08 -68.38
CA LYS A 225 29.69 -44.26 -69.12
C LYS A 225 28.79 -44.58 -70.32
N THR A 226 27.48 -44.51 -70.13
CA THR A 226 26.50 -44.74 -71.20
C THR A 226 26.58 -43.65 -72.27
N ASN A 227 26.69 -42.38 -71.89
CA ASN A 227 26.83 -41.27 -72.84
C ASN A 227 28.10 -41.40 -73.70
N SER A 228 29.27 -41.59 -73.08
CA SER A 228 30.52 -41.75 -73.83
C SER A 228 30.51 -42.95 -74.78
N SER A 229 29.84 -44.03 -74.39
CA SER A 229 29.72 -45.23 -75.23
C SER A 229 28.71 -45.06 -76.36
N LEU A 230 27.61 -44.35 -76.11
CA LEU A 230 26.64 -43.97 -77.13
C LEU A 230 27.25 -43.02 -78.15
N ASP A 231 28.00 -42.02 -77.71
CA ASP A 231 28.67 -41.04 -78.57
C ASP A 231 29.70 -41.73 -79.47
N PHE A 232 30.49 -42.65 -78.90
CA PHE A 232 31.43 -43.48 -79.68
C PHE A 232 30.72 -44.30 -80.75
N ALA A 233 29.65 -45.02 -80.38
CA ALA A 233 28.88 -45.83 -81.33
C ALA A 233 28.24 -44.97 -82.44
N LYS A 234 27.65 -43.83 -82.08
CA LYS A 234 27.06 -42.88 -83.04
C LYS A 234 28.10 -42.32 -84.01
N ASN A 235 29.31 -42.01 -83.53
CA ASN A 235 30.38 -41.50 -84.37
C ASN A 235 30.84 -42.54 -85.40
N ILE A 236 31.00 -43.80 -85.00
CA ILE A 236 31.33 -44.90 -85.92
C ILE A 236 30.23 -45.06 -86.98
N ILE A 237 28.95 -45.06 -86.57
CA ILE A 237 27.82 -45.23 -87.49
C ILE A 237 27.71 -44.07 -88.49
N SER A 238 28.01 -42.83 -88.06
CA SER A 238 27.79 -41.63 -88.88
C SER A 238 28.98 -41.27 -89.77
N ASN A 239 30.21 -41.52 -89.29
CA ASN A 239 31.43 -40.98 -89.90
C ASN A 239 32.48 -42.06 -90.23
N GLY A 240 32.30 -43.31 -89.79
CA GLY A 240 33.27 -44.38 -90.00
C GLY A 240 33.24 -44.95 -91.42
N SER A 241 34.38 -45.44 -91.90
CA SER A 241 34.44 -46.21 -93.17
C SER A 241 33.83 -47.61 -93.00
N ASP A 242 33.51 -48.29 -94.11
CA ASP A 242 32.97 -49.66 -94.09
C ASP A 242 33.90 -50.63 -93.34
N GLU A 243 35.21 -50.47 -93.49
CA GLU A 243 36.23 -51.26 -92.78
C GLU A 243 36.29 -50.96 -91.28
N GLU A 244 36.19 -49.70 -90.88
CA GLU A 244 36.15 -49.29 -89.46
C GLU A 244 34.89 -49.82 -88.77
N ILE A 245 33.73 -49.73 -89.44
CA ILE A 245 32.46 -50.25 -88.93
C ILE A 245 32.57 -51.77 -88.72
N LEU A 246 33.05 -52.52 -89.71
CA LEU A 246 33.18 -53.98 -89.62
C LEU A 246 34.19 -54.41 -88.55
N SER A 247 35.33 -53.71 -88.43
CA SER A 247 36.38 -54.04 -87.46
C SER A 247 36.01 -53.68 -86.01
N LEU A 248 35.21 -52.64 -85.78
CA LEU A 248 34.83 -52.18 -84.44
C LEU A 248 33.48 -52.73 -83.97
N LYS A 249 32.64 -53.30 -84.85
CA LYS A 249 31.31 -53.84 -84.52
C LYS A 249 31.30 -54.71 -83.26
N HIS A 250 32.18 -55.72 -83.20
CA HIS A 250 32.25 -56.64 -82.07
C HIS A 250 32.55 -55.93 -80.74
N GLN A 251 33.47 -54.95 -80.76
CA GLN A 251 33.84 -54.20 -79.55
C GLN A 251 32.67 -53.34 -79.06
N VAL A 252 31.89 -52.75 -79.98
CA VAL A 252 30.70 -51.99 -79.63
C VAL A 252 29.62 -52.90 -79.03
N GLU A 253 29.38 -54.08 -79.62
CA GLU A 253 28.43 -55.08 -79.11
C GLU A 253 28.84 -55.61 -77.72
N GLU A 254 30.11 -55.92 -77.53
CA GLU A 254 30.66 -56.34 -76.23
C GLU A 254 30.50 -55.24 -75.18
N LYS A 255 30.83 -54.00 -75.52
CA LYS A 255 30.68 -52.86 -74.61
C LYS A 255 29.23 -52.59 -74.26
N ALA A 256 28.29 -52.76 -75.21
CA ALA A 256 26.87 -52.64 -74.96
C ALA A 256 26.39 -53.70 -73.94
N GLY A 257 26.78 -54.96 -74.11
CA GLY A 257 26.46 -56.02 -73.16
C GLY A 257 27.05 -55.80 -71.76
N ASN A 258 28.24 -55.19 -71.67
CA ASN A 258 28.84 -54.82 -70.39
C ASN A 258 28.08 -53.67 -69.70
N ILE A 259 27.65 -52.65 -70.46
CA ILE A 259 26.85 -51.54 -69.93
C ILE A 259 25.48 -52.02 -69.41
N GLU A 260 24.86 -52.99 -70.06
CA GLU A 260 23.60 -53.57 -69.57
C GLU A 260 23.79 -54.29 -68.22
N LYS A 261 24.90 -55.04 -68.07
CA LYS A 261 25.21 -55.76 -66.82
C LYS A 261 25.57 -54.85 -65.65
N GLU A 262 26.19 -53.71 -65.93
CA GLU A 262 26.61 -52.73 -64.92
C GLU A 262 25.52 -51.74 -64.52
N ARG A 263 24.31 -51.85 -65.10
CA ARG A 263 23.19 -50.97 -64.77
C ARG A 263 22.91 -50.99 -63.26
N PRO A 264 22.88 -49.83 -62.57
CA PRO A 264 22.49 -49.77 -61.17
C PRO A 264 21.10 -50.37 -60.92
N GLU A 265 20.96 -51.14 -59.84
CA GLU A 265 19.70 -51.78 -59.47
C GLU A 265 18.58 -50.77 -59.19
N LEU A 266 18.93 -49.63 -58.60
CA LEU A 266 17.99 -48.57 -58.18
C LEU A 266 18.16 -47.32 -59.05
N MET A 267 17.34 -47.22 -60.10
CA MET A 267 17.32 -46.06 -61.01
C MET A 267 16.32 -44.96 -60.59
N GLU A 268 15.33 -45.30 -59.76
CA GLU A 268 14.35 -44.36 -59.20
C GLU A 268 14.73 -43.94 -57.78
N PRO A 269 14.43 -42.70 -57.33
CA PRO A 269 14.81 -42.22 -56.02
C PRO A 269 14.41 -43.17 -54.89
N VAL A 270 15.36 -43.53 -54.03
CA VAL A 270 15.09 -44.39 -52.86
C VAL A 270 14.17 -43.76 -51.82
N HIS A 271 13.96 -42.44 -51.91
CA HIS A 271 13.06 -41.69 -51.05
C HIS A 271 12.50 -40.46 -51.80
N ASN A 272 11.29 -40.03 -51.47
CA ASN A 272 10.58 -38.91 -52.14
C ASN A 272 10.91 -37.51 -51.58
N GLY A 273 11.80 -37.44 -50.59
CA GLY A 273 12.24 -36.19 -49.95
C GLY A 273 11.29 -35.59 -48.91
N ALA A 274 10.18 -36.25 -48.56
CA ALA A 274 9.22 -35.68 -47.60
C ALA A 274 9.71 -35.81 -46.15
N ILE A 275 9.77 -34.68 -45.44
CA ILE A 275 9.96 -34.59 -43.97
C ILE A 275 8.90 -33.63 -43.43
N GLY A 276 8.19 -34.02 -42.38
CA GLY A 276 7.07 -33.25 -41.83
C GLY A 276 7.08 -33.13 -40.31
N TYR A 277 6.54 -32.02 -39.81
CA TYR A 277 6.29 -31.78 -38.39
C TYR A 277 4.79 -31.56 -38.18
N GLN A 278 4.21 -32.25 -37.20
CA GLN A 278 2.80 -32.09 -36.84
C GLN A 278 2.68 -31.50 -35.42
N ALA A 279 2.31 -30.23 -35.36
CA ALA A 279 2.14 -29.53 -34.09
C ALA A 279 0.92 -30.04 -33.30
N LYS A 280 1.06 -30.11 -31.98
CA LYS A 280 -0.07 -30.27 -31.05
C LYS A 280 -0.63 -28.90 -30.67
N ALA A 281 -1.93 -28.83 -30.37
CA ALA A 281 -2.57 -27.59 -29.92
C ALA A 281 -1.96 -27.11 -28.59
N SER A 282 -1.69 -25.81 -28.47
CA SER A 282 -1.01 -25.20 -27.31
C SER A 282 -1.75 -25.42 -25.98
N ASN A 283 -3.08 -25.46 -26.00
CA ASN A 283 -3.89 -25.70 -24.80
C ASN A 283 -3.62 -27.08 -24.19
N ASN A 284 -3.43 -28.11 -25.03
CA ASN A 284 -3.14 -29.47 -24.58
C ASN A 284 -1.75 -29.57 -23.92
N VAL A 285 -0.84 -28.63 -24.20
CA VAL A 285 0.49 -28.57 -23.58
C VAL A 285 0.41 -27.96 -22.18
N LEU A 286 -0.54 -27.04 -21.95
CA LEU A 286 -0.68 -26.28 -20.71
C LEU A 286 -1.57 -26.95 -19.64
N GLU A 287 -2.47 -27.88 -20.02
CA GLU A 287 -3.38 -28.57 -19.09
C GLU A 287 -2.66 -29.29 -17.93
N ASN A 288 -1.41 -29.69 -18.12
CA ASN A 288 -0.63 -30.40 -17.11
C ASN A 288 0.07 -29.47 -16.09
N VAL A 289 -0.06 -28.15 -16.22
CA VAL A 289 0.58 -27.17 -15.31
C VAL A 289 -0.41 -26.79 -14.20
N LYS A 290 -0.07 -27.10 -12.94
CA LYS A 290 -0.88 -26.76 -11.75
C LYS A 290 -0.76 -25.29 -11.36
N LEU A 291 -1.38 -24.39 -12.14
CA LEU A 291 -1.32 -22.94 -11.90
C LEU A 291 -2.05 -22.46 -10.62
N ASN A 292 -2.91 -23.29 -10.04
CA ASN A 292 -3.68 -22.93 -8.84
C ASN A 292 -2.93 -23.17 -7.52
N ASP A 293 -1.69 -23.68 -7.58
CA ASP A 293 -0.90 -24.07 -6.40
C ASP A 293 0.43 -23.30 -6.37
N LEU A 294 0.36 -21.98 -6.33
CA LEU A 294 1.53 -21.09 -6.23
C LEU A 294 1.95 -20.83 -4.78
N GLY A 295 1.16 -21.29 -3.80
CA GLY A 295 1.42 -21.08 -2.38
C GLY A 295 0.28 -20.33 -1.69
N ASN A 296 0.50 -20.01 -0.41
CA ASN A 296 -0.52 -19.43 0.46
C ASN A 296 -0.03 -18.12 1.08
N VAL A 297 -0.93 -17.13 1.15
CA VAL A 297 -0.68 -15.92 1.94
C VAL A 297 -0.91 -16.25 3.41
N LEU A 298 0.15 -16.19 4.20
CA LEU A 298 0.09 -16.49 5.64
C LEU A 298 -0.13 -15.20 6.45
N MET A 299 -0.99 -15.28 7.46
CA MET A 299 -1.17 -14.22 8.45
C MET A 299 -0.97 -14.84 9.84
N TYR A 300 0.07 -14.39 10.53
CA TYR A 300 0.34 -14.81 11.90
C TYR A 300 -0.44 -13.91 12.85
N ARG A 301 -1.22 -14.54 13.74
CA ARG A 301 -1.82 -13.86 14.89
C ARG A 301 -1.01 -14.25 16.13
N TYR A 302 -0.76 -13.27 16.99
CA TYR A 302 -0.27 -13.52 18.35
C TYR A 302 -1.34 -14.21 19.18
#